data_AF-A0A1C4QPY7-F1
#
_entry.id   AF-A0A1C4QPY7-F1
#
_cell.length_a   1.000
_cell.length_b   1.000
_cell.length_c   1.000
_cell.angle_alpha   90.00
_cell.angle_beta   90.00
_cell.angle_gamma   90.00
#
_symmetry.space_group_name_H-M   'P 1'
#
loop_
_entity.id
_entity.type
_entity.pdbx_description
1 polymer ?
#
loop_
_entity_poly.entity_id
_entity_poly.type
_entity_poly.pdbx_seq_one_letter_code
_entity_poly.pdbx_strand_id
1 'polypeptide(L)'
;MCGRYVSTRSPADLAGLFQVTGGPPEQLIAPSWNVAPTDEAWAVLERAEHGSSEPVRQLRPLRWGLVPSWAKSPDGGARLINARVETVAEKPAFRSAFARRRCLLPADGFYEWQPVPAAGRAKARKQPYFISPEGGGVMALAGLYEFWRDRSAAEDDDTAPWWTTFTVITTDATDAAGRIHPRMPLAVAPADYDAWLDPAHRDPQDVRALLTAPADGHLDARAVSPLVNSVRNNGPELLSDAPGTPGGSGADPGAGIGADTDADAGADEGPDGGA
;
A
#
# COMPACT_ATOMS: atom_id res chain seq x y z
N MET A 1 -8.50 1.29 4.69
CA MET A 1 -7.32 1.80 5.43
C MET A 1 -6.33 0.74 5.08
N CYS A 2 -5.22 1.09 4.43
CA CYS A 2 -4.30 0.07 3.95
C CYS A 2 -3.73 -0.69 5.17
N GLY A 3 -4.15 -1.94 5.33
CA GLY A 3 -3.83 -2.75 6.51
C GLY A 3 -3.35 -4.15 6.14
N ARG A 4 -3.07 -4.37 4.86
CA ARG A 4 -2.49 -5.60 4.36
C ARG A 4 -1.79 -5.38 3.02
N TYR A 5 -0.59 -5.93 2.86
CA TYR A 5 0.08 -5.90 1.56
C TYR A 5 0.99 -7.11 1.33
N VAL A 6 1.49 -7.22 0.12
CA VAL A 6 2.34 -8.31 -0.37
C VAL A 6 3.75 -7.78 -0.56
N SER A 7 4.73 -8.47 0.02
CA SER A 7 6.16 -8.18 -0.09
C SER A 7 6.90 -9.50 -0.20
N THR A 8 7.13 -9.95 -1.43
CA THR A 8 7.68 -11.28 -1.73
C THR A 8 9.08 -11.26 -2.33
N ARG A 9 9.56 -10.09 -2.73
CA ARG A 9 10.85 -9.92 -3.41
C ARG A 9 12.03 -10.21 -2.48
N SER A 10 13.09 -10.76 -3.08
CA SER A 10 14.33 -11.03 -2.36
C SER A 10 15.06 -9.72 -2.04
N PRO A 11 15.92 -9.70 -1.00
CA PRO A 11 16.76 -8.54 -0.71
C PRO A 11 17.65 -8.11 -1.88
N ALA A 12 18.14 -9.07 -2.67
CA ALA A 12 18.98 -8.79 -3.83
C ALA A 12 18.19 -8.08 -4.94
N ASP A 13 16.98 -8.53 -5.23
CA ASP A 13 16.10 -7.87 -6.21
C ASP A 13 15.76 -6.44 -5.75
N LEU A 14 15.41 -6.28 -4.47
CA LEU A 14 15.10 -4.98 -3.88
C LEU A 14 16.32 -4.05 -3.89
N ALA A 15 17.51 -4.57 -3.60
CA ALA A 15 18.74 -3.79 -3.64
C ALA A 15 19.01 -3.25 -5.05
N GLY A 16 18.81 -4.08 -6.09
CA GLY A 16 18.93 -3.66 -7.49
C GLY A 16 17.86 -2.64 -7.90
N LEU A 17 16.59 -2.91 -7.58
CA LEU A 17 15.45 -2.06 -7.95
C LEU A 17 15.50 -0.67 -7.31
N PHE A 18 15.99 -0.58 -6.08
CA PHE A 18 16.02 0.65 -5.30
C PHE A 18 17.42 1.26 -5.18
N GLN A 19 18.42 0.73 -5.88
CA GLN A 19 19.79 1.22 -5.89
C GLN A 19 20.40 1.33 -4.48
N VAL A 20 20.22 0.28 -3.68
CA VAL A 20 20.77 0.21 -2.31
C VAL A 20 22.30 0.17 -2.39
N THR A 21 22.96 1.09 -1.67
CA THR A 21 24.42 1.27 -1.69
C THR A 21 25.09 0.85 -0.39
N GLY A 22 24.33 0.71 0.70
CA GLY A 22 24.81 0.17 1.97
C GLY A 22 25.09 -1.34 1.89
N GLY A 23 25.68 -1.87 2.97
CA GLY A 23 25.93 -3.30 3.11
C GLY A 23 24.65 -4.16 3.08
N PRO A 24 24.79 -5.49 2.93
CA PRO A 24 23.64 -6.39 2.96
C PRO A 24 22.91 -6.28 4.31
N PRO A 25 21.59 -6.52 4.35
CA PRO A 25 20.84 -6.46 5.59
C PRO A 25 21.34 -7.51 6.60
N GLU A 26 21.50 -7.10 7.86
CA GLU A 26 21.94 -7.97 8.95
C GLU A 26 20.91 -9.04 9.33
N GLN A 27 19.62 -8.74 9.09
CA GLN A 27 18.49 -9.61 9.38
C GLN A 27 17.72 -9.87 8.09
N LEU A 28 17.40 -11.14 7.84
CA LEU A 28 16.55 -11.56 6.73
C LEU A 28 15.14 -11.86 7.22
N ILE A 29 14.15 -11.36 6.50
CA ILE A 29 12.75 -11.72 6.68
C ILE A 29 12.26 -12.54 5.48
N ALA A 30 11.33 -13.46 5.73
CA ALA A 30 10.76 -14.30 4.69
C ALA A 30 9.81 -13.50 3.77
N PRO A 31 9.66 -13.92 2.50
CA PRO A 31 8.58 -13.45 1.63
C PRO A 31 7.21 -13.55 2.33
N SER A 32 6.37 -12.54 2.12
CA SER A 32 5.03 -12.50 2.70
C SER A 32 3.98 -12.08 1.69
N TRP A 33 2.95 -12.91 1.56
CA TRP A 33 1.74 -12.63 0.80
C TRP A 33 0.65 -11.95 1.64
N ASN A 34 0.93 -11.69 2.93
CA ASN A 34 -0.07 -11.22 3.87
C ASN A 34 0.51 -10.36 5.00
N VAL A 35 1.41 -9.43 4.66
CA VAL A 35 2.02 -8.51 5.65
C VAL A 35 0.90 -7.78 6.38
N ALA A 36 0.83 -7.94 7.70
CA ALA A 36 -0.16 -7.33 8.57
C ALA A 36 0.50 -6.31 9.52
N PRO A 37 -0.28 -5.43 10.15
CA PRO A 37 0.19 -4.64 11.28
C PRO A 37 0.95 -5.50 12.28
N THR A 38 2.04 -4.94 12.82
CA THR A 38 3.00 -5.57 13.74
C THR A 38 3.97 -6.56 13.13
N ASP A 39 3.79 -6.99 11.89
CA ASP A 39 4.80 -7.76 11.16
C ASP A 39 5.99 -6.87 10.78
N GLU A 40 7.11 -7.52 10.47
CA GLU A 40 8.23 -6.86 9.83
C GLU A 40 8.06 -6.85 8.31
N ALA A 41 8.56 -5.79 7.68
CA ALA A 41 8.64 -5.69 6.24
C ALA A 41 9.88 -4.93 5.81
N TRP A 42 10.30 -5.15 4.56
CA TRP A 42 11.41 -4.42 3.98
C TRP A 42 11.07 -2.94 3.83
N ALA A 43 12.01 -2.09 4.20
CA ALA A 43 11.99 -0.66 3.95
C ALA A 43 13.33 -0.23 3.37
N VAL A 44 13.27 0.63 2.36
CA VAL A 44 14.43 1.33 1.82
C VAL A 44 14.48 2.70 2.47
N LEU A 45 15.61 3.06 3.06
CA LEU A 45 15.80 4.34 3.74
C LEU A 45 17.22 4.85 3.56
N GLU A 46 17.42 6.16 3.69
CA GLU A 46 18.75 6.75 3.71
C GLU A 46 19.14 7.21 5.11
N ARG A 47 20.32 6.79 5.55
CA ARG A 47 20.86 7.18 6.85
C ARG A 47 22.37 7.14 6.83
N ALA A 48 22.99 8.07 7.54
CA ALA A 48 24.41 7.98 7.85
C ALA A 48 24.68 6.77 8.76
N GLU A 49 25.70 5.99 8.40
CA GLU A 49 26.21 4.91 9.25
C GLU A 49 26.94 5.46 10.47
N HIS A 50 27.12 4.61 11.48
CA HIS A 50 27.84 5.01 12.69
C HIS A 50 29.29 5.40 12.36
N GLY A 51 29.67 6.64 12.68
CA GLY A 51 31.00 7.16 12.36
C GLY A 51 31.13 7.80 10.97
N SER A 52 30.06 7.85 10.17
CA SER A 52 30.00 8.59 8.91
C SER A 52 29.01 9.76 9.02
N SER A 53 29.26 10.83 8.26
CA SER A 53 28.31 11.93 8.05
C SER A 53 27.48 11.78 6.78
N GLU A 54 27.91 10.92 5.85
CA GLU A 54 27.24 10.75 4.56
C GLU A 54 26.15 9.68 4.66
N PRO A 55 24.89 10.01 4.30
CA PRO A 55 23.83 9.02 4.21
C PRO A 55 24.11 7.99 3.13
N VAL A 56 23.84 6.73 3.44
CA VAL A 56 23.80 5.65 2.45
C VAL A 56 22.40 5.07 2.39
N ARG A 57 22.00 4.58 1.22
CA ARG A 57 20.72 3.93 1.02
C ARG A 57 20.81 2.49 1.49
N GLN A 58 19.94 2.11 2.41
CA GLN A 58 19.93 0.83 3.09
C GLN A 58 18.60 0.12 2.88
N LEU A 59 18.65 -1.21 2.83
CA LEU A 59 17.48 -2.07 2.95
C LEU A 59 17.41 -2.62 4.38
N ARG A 60 16.31 -2.37 5.10
CA ARG A 60 16.15 -2.80 6.49
C ARG A 60 14.78 -3.43 6.74
N PRO A 61 14.69 -4.48 7.57
CA PRO A 61 13.40 -4.89 8.10
C PRO A 61 12.97 -3.88 9.17
N LEU A 62 11.74 -3.39 9.05
CA LEU A 62 11.10 -2.50 10.03
C LEU A 62 9.76 -3.09 10.46
N ARG A 63 9.35 -2.86 11.71
CA ARG A 63 8.05 -3.31 12.23
C ARG A 63 6.91 -2.36 11.85
N TRP A 64 5.80 -2.87 11.31
CA TRP A 64 4.66 -2.04 10.93
C TRP A 64 3.83 -1.61 12.14
N GLY A 65 3.72 -0.30 12.36
CA GLY A 65 3.04 0.31 13.49
C GLY A 65 3.98 1.26 14.21
N LEU A 66 4.03 2.51 13.76
CA LEU A 66 5.03 3.49 14.15
C LEU A 66 4.96 3.81 15.65
N VAL A 67 6.10 3.71 16.33
CA VAL A 67 6.27 4.12 17.72
C VAL A 67 7.04 5.44 17.74
N PRO A 68 6.40 6.57 18.08
CA PRO A 68 7.09 7.86 18.15
C PRO A 68 8.25 7.81 19.15
N SER A 69 9.36 8.46 18.84
CA SER A 69 10.58 8.41 19.67
C SER A 69 10.40 8.90 21.11
N TRP A 70 9.33 9.65 21.38
CA TRP A 70 8.95 10.20 22.69
C TRP A 70 7.91 9.36 23.45
N ALA A 71 7.41 8.27 22.85
CA ALA A 71 6.44 7.39 23.48
C ALA A 71 7.02 6.75 24.75
N LYS A 72 6.18 6.56 25.77
CA LYS A 72 6.59 5.88 27.02
C LYS A 72 6.58 4.35 26.90
N SER A 73 5.78 3.81 25.98
CA SER A 73 5.68 2.38 25.70
C SER A 73 5.37 2.15 24.22
N PRO A 74 5.60 0.94 23.68
CA PRO A 74 5.35 0.62 22.27
C PRO A 74 3.88 0.29 21.97
N ASP A 75 3.02 0.14 23.00
CA ASP A 75 1.65 -0.39 22.87
C ASP A 75 0.75 0.43 21.92
N GLY A 76 1.05 1.73 21.77
CA GLY A 76 0.33 2.61 20.86
C GLY A 76 0.64 2.38 19.37
N GLY A 77 1.75 1.71 19.05
CA GLY A 77 2.27 1.59 17.68
C GLY A 77 1.31 0.91 16.71
N ALA A 78 0.60 -0.14 17.15
CA ALA A 78 -0.37 -0.86 16.32
C ALA A 78 -1.55 0.01 15.84
N ARG A 79 -1.77 1.18 16.46
CA ARG A 79 -2.78 2.16 16.03
C ARG A 79 -2.24 3.19 15.03
N LEU A 80 -0.92 3.24 14.85
CA LEU A 80 -0.20 4.19 13.99
C LEU A 80 0.33 3.51 12.71
N ILE A 81 -0.43 2.56 12.17
CA ILE A 81 -0.09 1.83 10.94
C ILE A 81 -0.23 2.68 9.67
N ASN A 82 -1.05 3.73 9.72
CA ASN A 82 -1.24 4.67 8.62
C ASN A 82 -1.11 6.12 9.09
N ALA A 83 -0.49 6.95 8.26
CA ALA A 83 -0.46 8.40 8.38
C ALA A 83 -1.27 9.04 7.26
N ARG A 84 -2.10 10.03 7.56
CA ARG A 84 -2.91 10.74 6.56
C ARG A 84 -2.09 11.88 5.97
N VAL A 85 -1.88 11.90 4.64
CA VAL A 85 -1.09 12.95 3.96
C VAL A 85 -1.60 14.36 4.27
N GLU A 86 -2.89 14.50 4.52
CA GLU A 86 -3.57 15.76 4.81
C GLU A 86 -3.09 16.39 6.13
N THR A 87 -2.59 15.58 7.08
CA THR A 87 -2.21 16.05 8.43
C THR A 87 -0.82 15.55 8.86
N VAL A 88 -0.11 14.83 7.99
CA VAL A 88 1.16 14.15 8.33
C VAL A 88 2.25 15.12 8.80
N ALA A 89 2.29 16.33 8.23
CA ALA A 89 3.23 17.38 8.61
C ALA A 89 2.87 18.09 9.93
N GLU A 90 1.67 17.89 10.46
CA GLU A 90 1.15 18.62 11.63
C GLU A 90 1.13 17.74 12.89
N LYS A 91 0.74 16.46 12.73
CA LYS A 91 0.50 15.55 13.85
C LYS A 91 1.81 15.24 14.60
N PRO A 92 1.85 15.36 15.95
CA PRO A 92 3.06 15.09 16.75
C PRO A 92 3.66 13.70 16.55
N ALA A 93 2.83 12.70 16.23
CA ALA A 93 3.29 11.34 15.97
C ALA A 93 4.08 11.20 14.66
N PHE A 94 3.91 12.11 13.69
CA PHE A 94 4.44 11.96 12.33
C PHE A 94 5.31 13.12 11.85
N ARG A 95 5.04 14.37 12.27
CA ARG A 95 5.68 15.57 11.71
C ARG A 95 7.20 15.53 11.68
N SER A 96 7.82 14.99 12.74
CA SER A 96 9.27 14.89 12.85
C SER A 96 9.86 13.82 11.93
N ALA A 97 9.12 12.73 11.71
CA ALA A 97 9.50 11.67 10.80
C ALA A 97 9.25 12.08 9.34
N PHE A 98 8.13 12.75 9.05
CA PHE A 98 7.86 13.30 7.72
C PHE A 98 8.96 14.25 7.22
N ALA A 99 9.54 15.03 8.13
CA ALA A 99 10.64 15.93 7.77
C ALA A 99 12.00 15.24 7.57
N ARG A 100 12.27 14.06 8.13
CA ARG A 100 13.66 13.53 8.25
C ARG A 100 13.84 12.02 8.19
N ARG A 101 12.78 11.24 8.34
CA ARG A 101 12.80 9.78 8.49
C ARG A 101 11.73 9.19 7.58
N ARG A 102 11.95 9.37 6.29
CA ARG A 102 11.11 8.85 5.22
C ARG A 102 11.74 7.57 4.68
N CYS A 103 10.88 6.63 4.27
CA CYS A 103 11.30 5.39 3.66
C CYS A 103 10.39 5.05 2.48
N LEU A 104 10.88 4.16 1.62
CA LEU A 104 10.08 3.49 0.61
C LEU A 104 9.77 2.08 1.13
N LEU A 105 8.53 1.66 0.96
CA LEU A 105 8.06 0.34 1.37
C LEU A 105 7.72 -0.45 0.11
N PRO A 106 8.63 -1.33 -0.35
CA PRO A 106 8.38 -2.15 -1.53
C PRO A 106 7.14 -3.03 -1.33
N ALA A 107 6.23 -2.99 -2.28
CA ALA A 107 5.02 -3.80 -2.27
C ALA A 107 4.71 -4.33 -3.68
N ASP A 108 4.47 -5.63 -3.79
CA ASP A 108 3.95 -6.23 -5.04
C ASP A 108 2.47 -5.84 -5.27
N GLY A 109 1.77 -5.46 -4.21
CA GLY A 109 0.38 -5.02 -4.20
C GLY A 109 -0.17 -4.93 -2.78
N PHE A 110 -1.37 -4.36 -2.61
CA PHE A 110 -2.04 -4.25 -1.32
C PHE A 110 -3.46 -4.81 -1.38
N TYR A 111 -4.02 -5.16 -0.23
CA TYR A 111 -5.41 -5.63 -0.15
C TYR A 111 -6.34 -4.56 0.41
N GLU A 112 -7.53 -4.48 -0.17
CA GLU A 112 -8.65 -3.74 0.40
C GLU A 112 -9.94 -4.57 0.34
N TRP A 113 -10.89 -4.27 1.23
CA TRP A 113 -12.07 -5.10 1.44
C TRP A 113 -13.35 -4.35 1.09
N GLN A 114 -14.00 -4.76 0.01
CA GLN A 114 -15.27 -4.21 -0.42
C GLN A 114 -16.42 -4.84 0.39
N PRO A 115 -17.29 -4.04 1.05
CA PRO A 115 -18.51 -4.55 1.64
C PRO A 115 -19.42 -5.15 0.56
N VAL A 116 -19.92 -6.36 0.80
CA VAL A 116 -20.93 -6.99 -0.06
C VAL A 116 -22.29 -6.90 0.65
N PRO A 117 -23.32 -6.31 0.03
CA PRO A 117 -24.66 -6.26 0.59
C PRO A 117 -25.16 -7.65 0.99
N ALA A 118 -25.76 -7.75 2.18
CA ALA A 118 -26.37 -9.00 2.61
C ALA A 118 -27.68 -9.25 1.84
N ALA A 119 -27.84 -10.46 1.30
CA ALA A 119 -29.14 -10.93 0.83
C ALA A 119 -29.92 -11.54 1.99
N GLY A 120 -31.10 -11.00 2.30
CA GLY A 120 -31.96 -11.50 3.37
C GLY A 120 -31.31 -11.43 4.76
N ARG A 121 -31.31 -12.56 5.50
CA ARG A 121 -30.74 -12.65 6.87
C ARG A 121 -29.24 -13.04 6.88
N ALA A 122 -28.57 -13.07 5.73
CA ALA A 122 -27.17 -13.43 5.67
C ALA A 122 -26.29 -12.40 6.41
N LYS A 123 -25.18 -12.86 7.00
CA LYS A 123 -24.21 -11.96 7.63
C LYS A 123 -23.54 -11.11 6.56
N ALA A 124 -23.41 -9.80 6.82
CA ALA A 124 -22.61 -8.92 5.98
C ALA A 124 -21.18 -9.49 5.84
N ARG A 125 -20.74 -9.67 4.60
CA ARG A 125 -19.39 -10.16 4.27
C ARG A 125 -18.61 -9.08 3.54
N LYS A 126 -17.30 -9.21 3.52
CA LYS A 126 -16.43 -8.37 2.71
C LYS A 126 -15.68 -9.23 1.70
N GLN A 127 -15.62 -8.77 0.46
CA GLN A 127 -14.82 -9.36 -0.60
C GLN A 127 -13.43 -8.71 -0.57
N PRO A 128 -12.35 -9.46 -0.32
CA PRO A 128 -11.00 -8.93 -0.49
C PRO A 128 -10.68 -8.74 -1.98
N TYR A 129 -10.03 -7.63 -2.28
CA TYR A 129 -9.42 -7.35 -3.58
C TYR A 129 -7.92 -7.21 -3.38
N PHE A 130 -7.14 -7.75 -4.30
CA PHE A 130 -5.73 -7.46 -4.45
C PHE A 130 -5.58 -6.36 -5.50
N ILE A 131 -4.91 -5.28 -5.12
CA ILE A 131 -4.67 -4.09 -5.95
C ILE A 131 -3.18 -4.02 -6.21
N SER A 132 -2.77 -4.03 -7.48
CA SER A 132 -1.38 -4.13 -7.91
C SER A 132 -1.12 -3.35 -9.20
N PRO A 133 0.13 -3.01 -9.54
CA PRO A 133 0.45 -2.37 -10.82
C PRO A 133 -0.06 -3.17 -12.02
N GLU A 134 -0.60 -2.47 -13.01
CA GLU A 134 -0.89 -3.05 -14.33
C GLU A 134 0.42 -3.60 -14.94
N GLY A 135 0.40 -4.83 -15.45
CA GLY A 135 1.60 -5.48 -16.00
C GLY A 135 2.59 -6.01 -14.95
N GLY A 136 2.27 -5.87 -13.66
CA GLY A 136 3.11 -6.32 -12.55
C GLY A 136 4.25 -5.36 -12.21
N GLY A 137 5.15 -5.80 -11.33
CA GLY A 137 6.25 -4.98 -10.83
C GLY A 137 6.14 -4.69 -9.33
N VAL A 138 6.92 -3.73 -8.85
CA VAL A 138 6.94 -3.32 -7.44
C VAL A 138 6.53 -1.86 -7.32
N MET A 139 5.69 -1.56 -6.35
CA MET A 139 5.38 -0.19 -5.93
C MET A 139 6.27 0.20 -4.77
N ALA A 140 6.61 1.49 -4.70
CA ALA A 140 7.32 2.07 -3.59
C ALA A 140 6.34 2.87 -2.73
N LEU A 141 5.64 2.19 -1.80
CA LEU A 141 4.69 2.90 -0.94
C LEU A 141 5.44 3.89 -0.05
N ALA A 142 4.90 5.10 0.08
CA ALA A 142 5.52 6.17 0.85
C ALA A 142 5.37 5.87 2.35
N GLY A 143 6.50 5.70 3.04
CA GLY A 143 6.53 5.37 4.46
C GLY A 143 7.26 6.41 5.30
N LEU A 144 6.97 6.41 6.60
CA LEU A 144 7.79 7.07 7.62
C LEU A 144 8.31 6.03 8.59
N TYR A 145 9.47 6.27 9.18
CA TYR A 145 10.04 5.40 10.20
C TYR A 145 10.49 6.15 11.45
N GLU A 146 10.57 5.42 12.56
CA GLU A 146 11.05 5.92 13.85
C GLU A 146 11.97 4.91 14.53
N PHE A 147 12.90 5.46 15.30
CA PHE A 147 13.68 4.72 16.29
C PHE A 147 13.10 4.99 17.67
N TRP A 148 12.80 3.91 18.39
CA TRP A 148 12.31 3.99 19.75
C TRP A 148 13.12 3.04 20.63
N ARG A 149 13.40 3.44 21.86
CA ARG A 149 13.93 2.56 22.90
C ARG A 149 13.21 2.88 24.18
N ASP A 150 13.01 1.87 25.03
CA ASP A 150 12.47 2.10 26.36
C ASP A 150 13.49 2.90 27.18
N ARG A 151 13.10 4.11 27.59
CA ARG A 151 13.93 4.97 28.44
C ARG A 151 13.57 4.87 29.91
N SER A 152 12.59 4.04 30.26
CA SER A 152 12.19 3.76 31.63
C SER A 152 12.92 2.55 32.22
N ALA A 153 13.49 1.68 31.38
CA ALA A 153 14.64 0.85 31.76
C ALA A 153 15.75 1.79 32.25
N ALA A 154 16.45 1.43 33.34
CA ALA A 154 17.38 2.30 34.05
C ALA A 154 18.25 3.12 33.08
N GLU A 155 18.52 4.39 33.39
CA GLU A 155 19.25 5.31 32.48
C GLU A 155 20.65 4.78 32.05
N ASP A 156 21.16 3.76 32.75
CA ASP A 156 22.43 3.06 32.50
C ASP A 156 22.28 1.66 31.85
N ASP A 157 21.07 1.19 31.54
CA ASP A 157 20.86 -0.07 30.81
C ASP A 157 20.96 0.17 29.29
N ASP A 158 22.20 0.29 28.82
CA ASP A 158 22.52 0.42 27.39
C ASP A 158 22.23 -0.87 26.58
N THR A 159 21.64 -1.89 27.21
CA THR A 159 21.29 -3.17 26.56
C THR A 159 19.86 -3.23 26.04
N ALA A 160 19.00 -2.26 26.37
CA ALA A 160 17.61 -2.24 25.89
C ALA A 160 17.57 -2.09 24.35
N PRO A 161 16.94 -3.04 23.62
CA PRO A 161 17.03 -3.07 22.16
C PRO A 161 16.27 -1.89 21.54
N TRP A 162 16.87 -1.31 20.51
CA TRP A 162 16.18 -0.32 19.68
C TRP A 162 15.10 -0.98 18.84
N TRP A 163 13.91 -0.38 18.85
CA TRP A 163 12.83 -0.67 17.94
C TRP A 163 12.97 0.21 16.71
N THR A 164 12.76 -0.39 15.55
CA THR A 164 12.67 0.32 14.27
C THR A 164 11.29 0.04 13.69
N THR A 165 10.48 1.09 13.58
CA THR A 165 9.05 0.95 13.25
C THR A 165 8.66 1.87 12.12
N PHE A 166 7.62 1.52 11.38
CA PHE A 166 7.16 2.32 10.25
C PHE A 166 5.64 2.50 10.19
N THR A 167 5.21 3.46 9.38
CA THR A 167 3.81 3.71 9.01
C THR A 167 3.70 3.97 7.51
N VAL A 168 2.55 3.68 6.91
CA VAL A 168 2.28 3.95 5.50
C VAL A 168 1.53 5.28 5.36
N ILE A 169 1.94 6.14 4.44
CA ILE A 169 1.21 7.36 4.13
C ILE A 169 0.03 7.02 3.22
N THR A 170 -1.14 7.57 3.53
CA THR A 170 -2.39 7.33 2.81
C THR A 170 -3.04 8.63 2.39
N THR A 171 -3.91 8.55 1.38
CA THR A 171 -4.80 9.62 0.93
C THR A 171 -6.22 9.09 0.71
N ASP A 172 -7.15 9.98 0.36
CA ASP A 172 -8.49 9.60 -0.11
C ASP A 172 -8.36 8.85 -1.42
N ALA A 173 -9.04 7.72 -1.54
CA ALA A 173 -8.92 6.89 -2.74
C ALA A 173 -9.64 7.51 -3.93
N THR A 174 -8.97 7.53 -5.09
CA THR A 174 -9.58 7.90 -6.37
C THR A 174 -10.00 6.65 -7.16
N ASP A 175 -10.90 6.83 -8.12
CA ASP A 175 -11.24 5.85 -9.17
C ASP A 175 -11.58 4.42 -8.68
N ALA A 176 -10.90 3.40 -9.23
CA ALA A 176 -11.19 1.98 -8.95
C ALA A 176 -10.97 1.59 -7.49
N ALA A 177 -9.92 2.13 -6.84
CA ALA A 177 -9.66 1.92 -5.42
C ALA A 177 -10.75 2.56 -4.55
N GLY A 178 -11.25 3.75 -4.95
CA GLY A 178 -12.35 4.45 -4.26
C GLY A 178 -13.66 3.66 -4.22
N ARG A 179 -13.92 2.80 -5.22
CA ARG A 179 -15.08 1.89 -5.24
C ARG A 179 -14.97 0.75 -4.22
N ILE A 180 -13.76 0.44 -3.75
CA ILE A 180 -13.47 -0.66 -2.83
C ILE A 180 -13.35 -0.12 -1.39
N HIS A 181 -12.58 0.95 -1.20
CA HIS A 181 -12.36 1.57 0.11
C HIS A 181 -12.10 3.08 -0.03
N PRO A 182 -12.60 3.95 0.88
CA PRO A 182 -12.41 5.42 0.79
C PRO A 182 -10.96 5.92 0.97
N ARG A 183 -9.96 5.06 1.10
CA ARG A 183 -8.56 5.42 1.39
C ARG A 183 -7.63 4.46 0.67
N MET A 184 -6.51 4.96 0.18
CA MET A 184 -5.46 4.19 -0.49
C MET A 184 -4.07 4.64 0.00
N PRO A 185 -3.03 3.80 -0.10
CA PRO A 185 -1.67 4.25 0.16
C PRO A 185 -1.21 5.23 -0.93
N LEU A 186 -0.25 6.09 -0.59
CA LEU A 186 0.52 6.88 -1.56
C LEU A 186 1.83 6.16 -1.87
N ALA A 187 2.40 6.49 -3.02
CA ALA A 187 3.69 5.99 -3.47
C ALA A 187 4.62 7.14 -3.86
N VAL A 188 5.85 6.78 -4.19
CA VAL A 188 6.86 7.68 -4.75
C VAL A 188 7.26 7.11 -6.12
N ALA A 189 7.41 7.97 -7.12
CA ALA A 189 7.88 7.54 -8.44
C ALA A 189 9.39 7.26 -8.40
N PRO A 190 9.93 6.37 -9.27
CA PRO A 190 11.35 6.07 -9.31
C PRO A 190 12.26 7.30 -9.48
N ALA A 191 11.79 8.31 -10.22
CA ALA A 191 12.54 9.55 -10.42
C ALA A 191 12.70 10.40 -9.15
N ASP A 192 11.84 10.18 -8.15
CA ASP A 192 11.77 11.00 -6.93
C ASP A 192 12.33 10.27 -5.69
N TYR A 193 12.87 9.05 -5.85
CA TYR A 193 13.42 8.28 -4.72
C TYR A 193 14.51 9.04 -3.96
N ASP A 194 15.45 9.67 -4.67
CA ASP A 194 16.55 10.42 -4.06
C ASP A 194 16.02 11.59 -3.23
N ALA A 195 15.13 12.40 -3.81
CA ALA A 195 14.53 13.55 -3.12
C ALA A 195 13.67 13.11 -1.92
N TRP A 196 12.91 12.01 -2.07
CA TRP A 196 12.09 11.47 -0.99
C TRP A 196 12.95 10.95 0.16
N LEU A 197 14.06 10.26 -0.12
CA LEU A 197 14.89 9.65 0.91
C LEU A 197 15.85 10.64 1.59
N ASP A 198 16.18 11.77 0.96
CA ASP A 198 17.13 12.74 1.49
C ASP A 198 16.69 13.37 2.83
N PRO A 199 17.39 13.11 3.96
CA PRO A 199 17.06 13.69 5.26
C PRO A 199 17.35 15.20 5.38
N ALA A 200 18.04 15.80 4.40
CA ALA A 200 18.23 17.25 4.28
C ALA A 200 17.03 17.92 3.59
N HIS A 201 16.28 17.21 2.76
CA HIS A 201 15.04 17.70 2.17
C HIS A 201 13.90 17.72 3.22
N ARG A 202 13.66 18.92 3.78
CA ARG A 202 12.84 19.11 4.99
C ARG A 202 11.60 19.98 4.80
N ASP A 203 11.47 20.66 3.66
CA ASP A 203 10.30 21.49 3.41
C ASP A 203 9.07 20.58 3.25
N PRO A 204 8.03 20.71 4.11
CA PRO A 204 6.89 19.81 4.08
C PRO A 204 6.05 19.93 2.80
N GLN A 205 6.05 21.09 2.13
CA GLN A 205 5.30 21.29 0.89
C GLN A 205 6.00 20.58 -0.26
N ASP A 206 7.32 20.78 -0.38
CA ASP A 206 8.13 20.12 -1.41
C ASP A 206 8.10 18.59 -1.26
N VAL A 207 8.32 18.09 -0.04
CA VAL A 207 8.28 16.64 0.25
C VAL A 207 6.91 16.05 -0.04
N ARG A 208 5.83 16.80 0.22
CA ARG A 208 4.46 16.36 -0.10
C ARG A 208 4.22 16.31 -1.61
N ALA A 209 4.86 17.19 -2.40
CA ALA A 209 4.72 17.22 -3.84
C ALA A 209 5.34 16.00 -4.54
N LEU A 210 6.25 15.28 -3.88
CA LEU A 210 6.84 14.02 -4.36
C LEU A 210 5.90 12.82 -4.27
N LEU A 211 4.76 12.96 -3.58
CA LEU A 211 3.82 11.87 -3.35
C LEU A 211 2.87 11.74 -4.54
N THR A 212 2.80 10.53 -5.11
CA THR A 212 1.96 10.17 -6.25
C THR A 212 0.99 9.04 -5.87
N ALA A 213 0.01 8.78 -6.74
CA ALA A 213 -0.75 7.55 -6.70
C ALA A 213 0.18 6.35 -6.92
N PRO A 214 -0.05 5.19 -6.26
CA PRO A 214 0.69 3.98 -6.56
C PRO A 214 0.59 3.61 -8.04
N ALA A 215 1.75 3.25 -8.62
CA ALA A 215 1.90 2.94 -10.04
C ALA A 215 1.36 4.02 -10.98
N ASP A 216 1.44 5.30 -10.59
CA ASP A 216 0.89 6.45 -11.34
C ASP A 216 -0.61 6.29 -11.69
N GLY A 217 -1.34 5.50 -10.89
CA GLY A 217 -2.75 5.20 -11.08
C GLY A 217 -3.05 4.00 -11.98
N HIS A 218 -2.03 3.42 -12.62
CA HIS A 218 -2.16 2.19 -13.44
C HIS A 218 -2.21 0.96 -12.54
N LEU A 219 -3.40 0.69 -12.01
CA LEU A 219 -3.65 -0.35 -11.02
C LEU A 219 -4.74 -1.32 -11.48
N ASP A 220 -4.41 -2.61 -11.46
CA ASP A 220 -5.37 -3.70 -11.55
C ASP A 220 -5.97 -3.99 -10.18
N ALA A 221 -7.29 -4.21 -10.13
CA ALA A 221 -8.00 -4.62 -8.92
C ALA A 221 -8.74 -5.95 -9.15
N ARG A 222 -8.28 -7.01 -8.50
CA ARG A 222 -8.82 -8.37 -8.70
C ARG A 222 -9.39 -8.94 -7.41
N ALA A 223 -10.59 -9.52 -7.49
CA ALA A 223 -11.21 -10.21 -6.34
C ALA A 223 -10.43 -11.49 -6.03
N VAL A 224 -9.98 -11.63 -4.78
CA VAL A 224 -9.16 -12.78 -4.34
C VAL A 224 -9.86 -13.64 -3.29
N SER A 225 -9.23 -14.77 -2.97
CA SER A 225 -9.71 -15.71 -1.96
C SER A 225 -9.91 -15.05 -0.58
N PRO A 226 -11.00 -15.36 0.15
CA PRO A 226 -11.22 -14.89 1.52
C PRO A 226 -10.22 -15.48 2.53
N LEU A 227 -9.34 -16.41 2.12
CA LEU A 227 -8.26 -16.91 2.96
C LEU A 227 -7.38 -15.79 3.52
N VAL A 228 -7.21 -14.68 2.78
CA VAL A 228 -6.41 -13.53 3.22
C VAL A 228 -6.98 -12.89 4.49
N ASN A 229 -8.26 -13.09 4.82
CA ASN A 229 -8.86 -12.51 6.02
C ASN A 229 -8.13 -12.92 7.31
N SER A 230 -7.58 -14.13 7.36
CA SER A 230 -6.77 -14.61 8.47
C SER A 230 -5.30 -14.26 8.26
N VAL A 231 -4.72 -13.48 9.17
CA VAL A 231 -3.28 -13.15 9.18
C VAL A 231 -2.36 -14.36 9.36
N ARG A 232 -2.91 -15.50 9.78
CA ARG A 232 -2.14 -16.76 9.92
C ARG A 232 -1.83 -17.42 8.58
N ASN A 233 -2.56 -17.05 7.53
CA ASN A 233 -2.33 -17.57 6.19
C ASN A 233 -1.30 -16.68 5.51
N ASN A 234 -0.24 -17.26 4.94
CA ASN A 234 0.83 -16.49 4.31
C ASN A 234 1.47 -17.27 3.15
N GLY A 235 0.67 -17.57 2.12
CA GLY A 235 1.11 -18.30 0.95
C GLY A 235 0.58 -17.70 -0.36
N PRO A 236 1.14 -18.10 -1.52
CA PRO A 236 0.74 -17.58 -2.82
C PRO A 236 -0.73 -17.84 -3.16
N GLU A 237 -1.36 -18.85 -2.55
CA GLU A 237 -2.79 -19.16 -2.71
C GLU A 237 -3.72 -18.04 -2.25
N LEU A 238 -3.21 -17.06 -1.49
CA LEU A 238 -3.95 -15.86 -1.13
C LEU A 238 -4.24 -14.94 -2.33
N LEU A 239 -3.43 -15.05 -3.37
CA LEU A 239 -3.59 -14.30 -4.62
C LEU A 239 -4.48 -15.02 -5.63
N SER A 240 -4.95 -16.23 -5.34
CA SER A 240 -5.91 -16.95 -6.18
C SER A 240 -7.24 -16.21 -6.28
N ASP A 241 -7.92 -16.36 -7.40
CA ASP A 241 -9.22 -15.72 -7.65
C ASP A 241 -10.27 -16.09 -6.59
N ALA A 242 -11.19 -15.17 -6.34
CA ALA A 242 -12.31 -15.41 -5.45
C ALA A 242 -13.18 -16.58 -5.98
N PRO A 243 -13.69 -17.46 -5.09
CA PRO A 243 -14.58 -18.55 -5.50
C PRO A 243 -15.78 -18.05 -6.32
N GLY A 244 -16.04 -18.69 -7.46
CA GLY A 244 -17.16 -18.35 -8.34
C GLY A 244 -16.88 -17.23 -9.35
N THR A 245 -15.65 -16.73 -9.43
CA THR A 245 -15.20 -15.91 -10.57
C THR A 245 -14.85 -16.87 -11.72
N PRO A 246 -15.53 -16.84 -12.87
CA PRO A 246 -15.06 -17.58 -14.04
C PRO A 246 -13.66 -17.06 -14.38
N GLY A 247 -12.66 -17.94 -14.51
CA GLY A 247 -11.29 -17.55 -14.82
C GLY A 247 -11.27 -16.69 -16.09
N GLY A 248 -10.94 -15.41 -15.93
CA GLY A 248 -11.00 -14.43 -17.01
C GLY A 248 -9.72 -14.43 -17.82
N SER A 249 -9.72 -15.12 -18.96
CA SER A 249 -9.06 -14.54 -20.15
C SER A 249 -9.89 -13.33 -20.57
N GLY A 250 -9.25 -12.18 -20.76
CA GLY A 250 -9.87 -10.87 -20.92
C GLY A 250 -11.11 -10.84 -21.82
N ALA A 251 -12.16 -10.19 -21.33
CA ALA A 251 -13.23 -9.65 -22.14
C ALA A 251 -13.82 -8.42 -21.44
N ASP A 252 -13.74 -7.31 -22.17
CA ASP A 252 -14.34 -6.01 -21.94
C ASP A 252 -15.86 -6.12 -21.68
N PRO A 253 -16.41 -5.61 -20.55
CA PRO A 253 -17.84 -5.57 -20.34
C PRO A 253 -18.42 -4.30 -21.00
N GLY A 254 -18.51 -4.32 -22.34
CA GLY A 254 -18.86 -3.16 -23.13
C GLY A 254 -19.57 -3.45 -24.46
N ALA A 255 -20.44 -4.45 -24.54
CA ALA A 255 -21.37 -4.55 -25.67
C ALA A 255 -22.75 -4.98 -25.19
N GLY A 256 -23.69 -4.06 -25.33
CA GLY A 256 -25.05 -4.15 -24.81
C GLY A 256 -25.87 -5.27 -25.43
N ILE A 257 -26.76 -5.80 -24.59
CA ILE A 257 -27.89 -6.62 -24.98
C ILE A 257 -28.98 -5.65 -25.46
N GLY A 258 -29.28 -5.66 -26.75
CA GLY A 258 -30.46 -5.00 -27.34
C GLY A 258 -31.10 -6.00 -28.29
N ALA A 259 -32.25 -6.53 -27.88
CA ALA A 259 -32.96 -7.62 -28.50
C ALA A 259 -33.64 -7.23 -29.82
N ASP A 260 -33.59 -8.14 -30.79
CA ASP A 260 -34.65 -8.30 -31.80
C ASP A 260 -35.93 -8.81 -31.12
N THR A 261 -37.07 -8.17 -31.40
CA THR A 261 -38.29 -8.86 -31.87
C THR A 261 -39.30 -7.85 -32.43
N ASP A 262 -39.69 -8.15 -33.67
CA ASP A 262 -40.78 -7.75 -34.56
C ASP A 262 -42.12 -7.17 -34.02
N ALA A 263 -42.69 -6.34 -34.93
CA ALA A 263 -44.10 -6.17 -35.34
C ALA A 263 -45.14 -5.59 -34.36
N ASP A 264 -45.80 -4.48 -34.72
CA ASP A 264 -46.98 -4.44 -35.62
C ASP A 264 -47.61 -3.02 -35.67
N ALA A 265 -48.35 -2.76 -36.76
CA ALA A 265 -49.42 -1.79 -36.96
C ALA A 265 -49.13 -0.27 -37.01
N GLY A 266 -49.16 0.25 -38.24
CA GLY A 266 -49.37 1.67 -38.53
C GLY A 266 -49.81 1.86 -39.98
N ALA A 267 -51.12 1.82 -40.20
CA ALA A 267 -51.76 2.14 -41.47
C ALA A 267 -51.46 3.58 -41.92
N ASP A 268 -51.18 3.78 -43.20
CA ASP A 268 -51.47 5.04 -43.87
C ASP A 268 -51.84 4.79 -45.33
N GLU A 269 -53.08 5.12 -45.66
CA GLU A 269 -53.64 5.16 -47.00
C GLU A 269 -53.32 6.53 -47.62
N GLY A 270 -52.77 6.53 -48.83
CA GLY A 270 -52.68 7.73 -49.65
C GLY A 270 -52.75 7.36 -51.14
N PRO A 271 -53.80 7.80 -51.88
CA PRO A 271 -53.91 7.60 -53.32
C PRO A 271 -53.36 8.80 -54.11
N ASP A 272 -53.48 8.69 -55.45
CA ASP A 272 -53.03 9.61 -56.53
C ASP A 272 -51.54 9.51 -56.89
N GLY A 273 -51.14 9.20 -58.13
CA GLY A 273 -51.82 9.30 -59.42
C GLY A 273 -51.00 10.20 -60.33
N GLY A 274 -50.51 9.70 -61.46
CA GLY A 274 -49.92 10.54 -62.50
C GLY A 274 -48.87 9.85 -63.37
N ALA A 275 -49.13 9.88 -64.68
CA ALA A 275 -48.34 9.37 -65.80
C ALA A 275 -46.89 9.88 -65.89
#